data_AF-A0A838SM52-F1
#
_entry.id   AF-A0A838SM52-F1
#
_cell.length_a   1.000
_cell.length_b   1.000
_cell.length_c   1.000
_cell.angle_alpha   90.00
_cell.angle_beta   90.00
_cell.angle_gamma   90.00
#
_symmetry.space_group_name_H-M   'P 1'
#
loop_
_entity.id
_entity.type
_entity.pdbx_description
1 polymer ?
#
loop_
_entity_poly.entity_id
_entity_poly.type
_entity_poly.pdbx_seq_one_letter_code
_entity_poly.pdbx_strand_id
1 'polypeptide(L)'
;FGTTVDEQLRGESIDGRLAREEPEPQEDPLRPRDVDEPAEDVGPPYGGNTDDLDPSERQPGRIVEADEGARSDTEKDVVARDVGHDSGGMTAEEAAMHVEPEGGGESPNWRQA
;
A
#
# COMPACT_ATOMS: atom_id res chain seq x y z
N PHE A 1 35.30 4.74 -4.45
CA PHE A 1 34.43 3.55 -4.50
C PHE A 1 33.71 3.61 -5.83
N GLY A 2 33.50 2.46 -6.48
CA GLY A 2 33.14 2.41 -7.90
C GLY A 2 32.91 0.98 -8.37
N THR A 3 32.88 0.77 -9.69
CA THR A 3 32.50 -0.51 -10.31
C THR A 3 33.66 -1.51 -10.44
N THR A 4 34.86 -1.15 -10.00
CA THR A 4 35.99 -2.10 -10.04
C THR A 4 35.88 -3.14 -8.92
N VAL A 5 36.45 -4.34 -9.16
CA VAL A 5 36.43 -5.46 -8.20
C VAL A 5 37.01 -5.06 -6.84
N ASP A 6 38.11 -4.32 -6.84
CA ASP A 6 38.81 -3.88 -5.62
C ASP A 6 38.02 -2.82 -4.83
N GLU A 7 37.20 -2.02 -5.52
CA GLU A 7 36.31 -1.06 -4.87
C GLU A 7 35.06 -1.71 -4.29
N GLN A 8 34.49 -2.70 -4.97
CA GLN A 8 33.37 -3.48 -4.44
C GLN A 8 33.77 -4.27 -3.19
N LEU A 9 34.98 -4.86 -3.17
CA LEU A 9 35.51 -5.57 -2.00
C LEU A 9 35.76 -4.65 -0.80
N ARG A 10 36.28 -3.44 -1.04
CA ARG A 10 36.49 -2.46 0.04
C ARG A 10 35.18 -1.93 0.60
N GLY A 11 34.18 -1.74 -0.26
CA GLY A 11 32.86 -1.26 0.11
C GLY A 11 32.89 0.21 0.54
N GLU A 12 31.89 0.98 0.12
CA GLU A 12 31.80 2.37 0.53
C GLU A 12 31.26 2.55 1.95
N SER A 13 31.73 3.57 2.68
CA SER A 13 31.16 3.95 3.97
C SER A 13 29.74 4.51 3.83
N ILE A 14 28.89 4.24 4.82
CA ILE A 14 27.52 4.77 4.87
C ILE A 14 27.54 6.31 4.84
N ASP A 15 28.44 6.96 5.58
CA ASP A 15 28.57 8.42 5.58
C ASP A 15 28.85 9.00 4.19
N GLY A 16 29.68 8.31 3.38
CA GLY A 16 29.99 8.73 2.02
C GLY A 16 28.80 8.62 1.07
N ARG A 17 27.95 7.60 1.27
CA ARG A 17 26.69 7.44 0.52
C ARG A 17 25.68 8.53 0.90
N LEU A 18 25.51 8.78 2.19
CA LEU A 18 24.60 9.80 2.72
C LEU A 18 25.02 11.22 2.30
N ALA A 19 26.31 11.51 2.24
CA ALA A 19 26.80 12.83 1.83
C ALA A 19 26.50 13.19 0.35
N ARG A 20 26.08 12.23 -0.46
CA ARG A 20 25.68 12.44 -1.87
C ARG A 20 24.18 12.23 -2.11
N GLU A 21 23.45 11.81 -1.08
CA GLU A 21 22.01 11.73 -1.13
C GLU A 21 21.44 13.14 -1.13
N GLU A 22 20.70 13.48 -2.17
CA GLU A 22 19.90 14.70 -2.23
C GLU A 22 18.47 14.31 -1.84
N PRO A 23 17.82 15.01 -0.90
CA PRO A 23 16.41 14.79 -0.61
C PRO A 23 15.58 15.02 -1.87
N GLU A 24 14.73 14.05 -2.19
CA GLU A 24 13.70 14.25 -3.21
C GLU A 24 12.82 15.45 -2.80
N PRO A 25 12.41 16.30 -3.75
CA PRO A 25 11.47 17.37 -3.45
C PRO A 25 10.19 16.74 -2.90
N GLN A 26 9.84 17.08 -1.65
CA GLN A 26 8.57 16.63 -1.11
C GLN A 26 7.45 17.26 -1.92
N GLU A 27 6.57 16.43 -2.47
CA GLU A 27 5.33 16.93 -3.04
C GLU A 27 4.53 17.60 -1.93
N ASP A 28 4.25 18.90 -2.10
CA ASP A 28 3.33 19.60 -1.22
C ASP A 28 1.92 19.04 -1.50
N PRO A 29 1.29 18.33 -0.54
CA PRO A 29 -0.03 17.73 -0.74
C PRO A 29 -1.13 18.78 -0.95
N LEU A 30 -0.82 20.06 -0.70
CA LEU A 30 -1.71 21.20 -0.95
C LEU A 30 -1.38 21.94 -2.26
N ARG A 31 -0.34 21.51 -3.00
CA ARG A 31 -0.02 22.09 -4.30
C ARG A 31 -1.16 21.81 -5.27
N PRO A 32 -1.69 22.83 -5.98
CA PRO A 32 -2.63 22.60 -7.07
C PRO A 32 -1.95 21.72 -8.13
N ARG A 33 -2.50 20.52 -8.37
CA ARG A 33 -2.01 19.60 -9.40
C ARG A 33 -2.19 20.24 -10.76
N ASP A 34 -1.15 20.20 -11.61
CA ASP A 34 -1.29 20.58 -13.01
C ASP A 34 -2.24 19.57 -13.66
N VAL A 35 -3.28 20.08 -14.33
CA VAL A 35 -4.42 19.28 -14.86
C VAL A 35 -4.03 18.22 -15.90
N ASP A 36 -2.79 18.25 -16.39
CA ASP A 36 -2.25 17.36 -17.41
C ASP A 36 -1.32 16.26 -16.87
N GLU A 37 -1.00 16.24 -15.56
CA GLU A 37 -0.26 15.12 -14.98
C GLU A 37 -1.20 13.93 -14.73
N PRO A 38 -0.85 12.72 -15.21
CA PRO A 38 -1.65 11.55 -14.86
C PRO A 38 -1.68 11.46 -13.34
N ALA A 39 -2.87 11.21 -12.80
CA ALA A 39 -2.96 10.83 -11.41
C ALA A 39 -2.12 9.55 -11.25
N GLU A 40 -0.93 9.67 -10.66
CA GLU A 40 -0.36 8.53 -9.95
C GLU A 40 -1.46 8.12 -8.98
N ASP A 41 -1.96 6.90 -9.15
CA ASP A 41 -2.92 6.28 -8.25
C ASP A 41 -2.19 5.93 -6.95
N VAL A 42 -1.71 6.98 -6.29
CA VAL A 42 -1.31 6.93 -4.90
C VAL A 42 -2.64 6.81 -4.16
N GLY A 43 -3.02 5.57 -3.91
CA GLY A 43 -4.14 5.24 -3.04
C GLY A 43 -4.07 6.03 -1.74
N PRO A 44 -5.15 6.03 -0.95
CA PRO A 44 -5.21 6.78 0.30
C PRO A 44 -3.95 6.51 1.14
N PRO A 45 -3.41 7.54 1.83
CA PRO A 45 -2.19 7.39 2.61
C PRO A 45 -2.33 6.22 3.59
N TYR A 46 -1.23 5.51 3.83
CA TYR A 46 -1.17 4.34 4.68
C TYR A 46 -1.88 4.56 6.03
N GLY A 47 -2.88 3.73 6.33
CA GLY A 47 -3.67 3.86 7.58
C GLY A 47 -4.63 5.05 7.62
N GLY A 48 -4.87 5.72 6.49
CA GLY A 48 -6.00 6.62 6.32
C GLY A 48 -7.31 5.86 6.48
N ASN A 49 -8.31 6.48 7.09
CA ASN A 49 -9.63 5.88 7.19
C ASN A 49 -10.22 5.82 5.77
N THR A 50 -10.36 4.60 5.24
CA THR A 50 -11.00 4.33 3.95
C THR A 50 -12.45 3.88 4.10
N ASP A 51 -13.00 3.91 5.31
CA ASP A 51 -14.37 3.46 5.58
C ASP A 51 -15.41 4.33 4.85
N ASP A 52 -15.06 5.58 4.54
CA ASP A 52 -15.89 6.51 3.77
C ASP A 52 -15.83 6.28 2.25
N LEU A 53 -14.89 5.46 1.76
CA LEU A 53 -14.79 5.13 0.33
C LEU A 53 -15.83 4.09 -0.07
N ASP A 54 -16.27 4.15 -1.33
CA ASP A 54 -17.08 3.07 -1.88
C ASP A 54 -16.29 1.74 -1.82
N PRO A 55 -16.92 0.60 -1.46
CA PRO A 55 -16.24 -0.68 -1.41
C PRO A 55 -15.47 -1.04 -2.69
N SER A 56 -15.99 -0.67 -3.86
CA SER A 56 -15.31 -0.92 -5.15
C SER A 56 -14.08 -0.03 -5.37
N GLU A 57 -13.98 1.08 -4.65
CA GLU A 57 -12.81 1.99 -4.66
C GLU A 57 -11.80 1.63 -3.56
N ARG A 58 -12.18 0.78 -2.60
CA ARG A 58 -11.29 0.30 -1.55
C ARG A 58 -10.36 -0.78 -2.08
N GLN A 59 -9.07 -0.52 -1.92
CA GLN A 59 -8.04 -1.51 -2.13
C GLN A 59 -8.06 -2.58 -1.02
N PRO A 60 -7.89 -3.86 -1.35
CA PRO A 60 -7.83 -4.92 -0.35
C PRO A 60 -6.57 -4.78 0.53
N GLY A 61 -6.76 -4.73 1.84
CA GLY A 61 -5.69 -4.61 2.81
C GLY A 61 -5.49 -5.84 3.69
N ARG A 62 -4.57 -5.72 4.65
CA ARG A 62 -4.29 -6.77 5.64
C ARG A 62 -5.22 -6.65 6.84
N ILE A 63 -5.91 -7.73 7.18
CA ILE A 63 -6.75 -7.80 8.37
C ILE A 63 -5.92 -8.27 9.58
N VAL A 64 -5.96 -7.51 10.68
CA VAL A 64 -5.17 -7.76 11.88
C VAL A 64 -6.05 -7.68 13.13
N GLU A 65 -6.03 -8.74 13.94
CA GLU A 65 -6.68 -8.81 15.25
C GLU A 65 -5.92 -7.97 16.29
N ALA A 66 -6.55 -7.70 17.44
CA ALA A 66 -5.99 -6.81 18.46
C ALA A 66 -4.64 -7.28 19.03
N ASP A 67 -4.41 -8.59 19.10
CA ASP A 67 -3.19 -9.21 19.61
C ASP A 67 -2.06 -9.29 18.56
N GLU A 68 -2.37 -8.94 17.31
CA GLU A 68 -1.48 -8.97 16.13
C GLU A 68 -0.99 -10.38 15.77
N GLY A 69 -1.68 -11.43 16.24
CA GLY A 69 -1.29 -12.83 16.04
C GLY A 69 -0.01 -13.24 16.78
N ALA A 70 0.49 -12.41 17.69
CA ALA A 70 1.76 -12.61 18.39
C ALA A 70 1.60 -12.69 19.93
N ARG A 71 0.44 -12.30 20.45
CA ARG A 71 0.18 -12.24 21.90
C ARG A 71 -0.95 -13.18 22.26
N SER A 72 -1.26 -13.27 23.54
CA SER A 72 -2.45 -14.02 23.97
C SER A 72 -3.70 -13.24 23.60
N ASP A 73 -4.64 -13.93 22.96
CA ASP A 73 -5.94 -13.36 22.62
C ASP A 73 -6.76 -13.07 23.89
N THR A 74 -7.14 -11.80 24.04
CA THR A 74 -8.00 -11.31 25.13
C THR A 74 -9.37 -10.87 24.63
N GLU A 75 -9.52 -10.71 23.32
CA GLU A 75 -10.78 -10.34 22.70
C GLU A 75 -11.72 -11.55 22.68
N LYS A 76 -13.02 -11.33 22.85
CA LYS A 76 -14.00 -12.42 22.89
C LYS A 76 -14.79 -12.50 21.60
N ASP A 77 -14.93 -11.37 20.93
CA ASP A 77 -15.62 -11.29 19.66
C ASP A 77 -14.64 -11.56 18.51
N VAL A 78 -15.15 -12.09 17.39
CA VAL A 78 -14.34 -12.33 16.18
C VAL A 78 -14.27 -11.01 15.41
N VAL A 79 -13.38 -10.14 15.85
CA VAL A 79 -13.22 -8.78 15.30
C VAL A 79 -11.77 -8.49 14.98
N ALA A 80 -11.57 -7.79 13.87
CA ALA A 80 -10.26 -7.39 13.39
C ALA A 80 -10.38 -6.08 12.60
N ARG A 81 -9.26 -5.39 12.41
CA ARG A 81 -9.19 -4.15 11.62
C ARG A 81 -8.37 -4.34 10.37
N ASP A 82 -8.79 -3.72 9.28
CA ASP A 82 -7.93 -3.53 8.11
C ASP A 82 -6.85 -2.50 8.45
N VAL A 83 -5.60 -2.81 8.09
CA VAL A 83 -4.43 -1.94 8.30
C VAL A 83 -3.82 -1.43 6.99
N GLY A 84 -4.53 -1.62 5.87
CA GLY A 84 -4.15 -1.18 4.54
C GLY A 84 -3.28 -2.18 3.77
N HIS A 85 -3.01 -1.85 2.50
CA HIS A 85 -2.14 -2.61 1.58
C HIS A 85 -0.66 -2.19 1.76
N ASP A 86 0.30 -3.04 1.36
CA ASP A 86 1.75 -2.73 1.42
C ASP A 86 2.23 -1.70 0.37
N SER A 87 2.95 -0.66 0.78
CA SER A 87 3.25 0.53 -0.02
C SER A 87 4.38 0.32 -1.04
N GLY A 88 4.88 -0.91 -1.16
CA GLY A 88 5.83 -1.33 -2.18
C GLY A 88 5.29 -1.35 -3.62
N GLY A 89 4.09 -0.82 -3.85
CA GLY A 89 3.36 -0.94 -5.10
C GLY A 89 2.65 -2.28 -5.22
N MET A 90 1.67 -2.36 -6.12
CA MET A 90 0.91 -3.58 -6.38
C MET A 90 1.43 -4.30 -7.63
N THR A 91 1.47 -5.62 -7.57
CA THR A 91 1.58 -6.45 -8.77
C THR A 91 0.31 -6.36 -9.61
N ALA A 92 0.35 -6.83 -10.87
CA ALA A 92 -0.82 -6.82 -11.75
C ALA A 92 -1.97 -7.66 -11.17
N GLU A 93 -1.65 -8.79 -10.54
CA GLU A 93 -2.62 -9.65 -9.87
C GLU A 93 -3.21 -9.00 -8.62
N GLU A 94 -2.40 -8.30 -7.83
CA GLU A 94 -2.89 -7.58 -6.64
C GLU A 94 -3.79 -6.39 -7.03
N ALA A 95 -3.42 -5.65 -8.08
CA ALA A 95 -4.23 -4.55 -8.61
C ALA A 95 -5.55 -5.01 -9.25
N ALA A 96 -5.65 -6.29 -9.64
CA ALA A 96 -6.88 -6.86 -10.19
C ALA A 96 -7.92 -7.24 -9.12
N MET A 97 -7.53 -7.27 -7.84
CA MET A 97 -8.42 -7.60 -6.72
C MET A 97 -9.19 -6.36 -6.25
N HIS A 98 -10.47 -6.54 -5.87
CA HIS A 98 -11.30 -5.47 -5.29
C HIS A 98 -12.11 -5.99 -4.09
N VAL A 99 -12.58 -5.06 -3.25
CA VAL A 99 -13.49 -5.37 -2.14
C VAL A 99 -14.93 -5.29 -2.65
N GLU A 100 -15.73 -6.31 -2.34
CA GLU A 100 -17.16 -6.31 -2.67
C GLU A 100 -17.98 -5.61 -1.58
N PRO A 101 -19.07 -4.91 -1.95
CA PRO A 101 -19.98 -4.31 -0.99
C PRO A 101 -20.72 -5.38 -0.17
N GLU A 102 -20.86 -5.15 1.14
CA GLU A 102 -21.58 -6.07 2.00
C GLU A 102 -23.08 -6.07 1.68
N GLY A 103 -23.64 -7.23 1.32
CA GLY A 103 -25.05 -7.42 1.02
C GLY A 103 -25.45 -7.27 -0.47
N GLY A 104 -24.50 -7.05 -1.38
CA GLY A 104 -24.75 -6.86 -2.81
C GLY A 104 -24.22 -7.99 -3.68
N GLY A 105 -24.96 -9.09 -3.76
CA GLY A 105 -24.71 -10.13 -4.77
C GLY A 105 -26.01 -10.61 -5.37
N GLU A 106 -26.54 -9.88 -6.36
CA GLU A 106 -27.38 -10.55 -7.36
C GLU A 106 -26.49 -11.65 -7.97
N SER A 107 -26.80 -12.90 -7.62
CA SER A 107 -26.03 -14.04 -8.09
C SER A 107 -25.90 -13.97 -9.61
N PRO A 108 -24.69 -14.06 -10.18
CA PRO A 108 -24.53 -14.07 -11.63
C PRO A 108 -25.37 -15.21 -12.23
N ASN A 109 -26.33 -14.89 -13.09
CA ASN A 109 -27.12 -15.89 -13.81
C ASN A 109 -26.25 -16.51 -14.92
N TRP A 110 -25.38 -17.45 -14.56
CA TRP A 110 -24.54 -18.19 -15.49
C TRP A 110 -25.31 -19.23 -16.33
N ARG A 111 -26.65 -19.28 -16.26
CA ARG A 111 -27.49 -20.31 -16.93
C ARG A 111 -28.12 -19.89 -18.26
N GLN A 112 -27.67 -18.80 -18.89
CA GLN A 112 -28.07 -18.49 -20.26
C GLN A 112 -26.84 -18.25 -21.14
N ALA A 113 -26.37 -19.33 -21.75
CA ALA A 113 -25.51 -19.35 -22.93
C ALA A 113 -26.07 -20.41 -23.91
#